data_AF-K7KDL4-F1
#
_entry.id   AF-K7KDL4-F1
#
_cell.length_a   1.000
_cell.length_b   1.000
_cell.length_c   1.000
_cell.angle_alpha   90.00
_cell.angle_beta   90.00
_cell.angle_gamma   90.00
#
_symmetry.space_group_name_H-M   'P 1'
#
loop_
_entity.id
_entity.type
_entity.pdbx_description
1 polymer ?
#
loop_
_entity_poly.entity_id
_entity_poly.type
_entity_poly.pdbx_seq_one_letter_code
_entity_poly.pdbx_strand_id
1 'polypeptide(L)'
;MELESLSYKEGEMEDLQKERMAEMDCMQKLKDGIRNLSANLANVEFTYHDPFKNFDRSKVKGVVAKLIKVNDRSSMTALEVTAAGKLYNVVDTENTGKQLLQNGNLRRRVTIIPLNKIQSYNVSSRVQQAVVRLVGKGNAEIALSLVGYEEELQSAMEYVFGSTFVCKTVDAAKEVAFNREIHTTSVTLEGDIFQPSGLLTGGSRKYGALSTIFL
;
A
#
# COMPACT_ATOMS: atom_id res chain seq x y z
N MET A 1 25.58 49.90 -36.43
CA MET A 1 24.22 50.48 -36.44
C MET A 1 23.16 49.37 -36.46
N GLU A 2 23.42 48.21 -35.84
CA GLU A 2 22.54 47.02 -35.90
C GLU A 2 21.99 46.60 -34.52
N LEU A 3 22.45 47.26 -33.44
CA LEU A 3 21.99 46.95 -32.09
C LEU A 3 20.66 47.62 -31.75
N GLU A 4 20.33 48.75 -32.38
CA GLU A 4 19.06 49.48 -32.13
C GLU A 4 17.84 48.81 -32.78
N SER A 5 18.04 47.94 -33.78
CA SER A 5 16.94 47.15 -34.36
C SER A 5 16.56 45.93 -33.51
N LEU A 6 17.37 45.60 -32.50
CA LEU A 6 17.03 44.56 -31.54
C LEU A 6 16.20 45.23 -30.45
N SER A 7 14.88 44.97 -30.48
CA SER A 7 13.93 45.35 -29.44
C SER A 7 14.19 44.61 -28.11
N TYR A 8 15.44 44.54 -27.68
CA TYR A 8 15.88 43.94 -26.43
C TYR A 8 15.27 44.74 -25.27
N LYS A 9 14.34 44.14 -24.56
CA LYS A 9 13.87 44.71 -23.30
C LYS A 9 14.82 44.29 -22.20
N GLU A 10 15.37 45.28 -21.51
CA GLU A 10 16.17 45.06 -20.31
C GLU A 10 15.36 44.22 -19.30
N GLY A 11 15.91 43.08 -18.85
CA GLY A 11 15.25 42.11 -17.97
C GLY A 11 14.59 40.92 -18.68
N GLU A 12 14.28 40.99 -19.99
CA GLU A 12 13.59 39.90 -20.71
C GLU A 12 14.39 38.59 -20.70
N MET A 13 15.71 38.67 -20.87
CA MET A 13 16.58 37.49 -20.78
C MET A 13 16.61 36.87 -19.38
N GLU A 14 16.56 37.68 -18.32
CA GLU A 14 16.53 37.18 -16.95
C GLU A 14 15.20 36.48 -16.65
N ASP A 15 14.08 37.04 -17.13
CA ASP A 15 12.76 36.45 -16.97
C ASP A 15 12.63 35.14 -17.77
N LEU A 16 13.11 35.11 -19.02
CA LEU A 16 13.19 33.87 -19.81
C LEU A 16 14.08 32.81 -19.16
N GLN A 17 15.17 33.20 -18.50
CA GLN A 17 16.01 32.27 -17.74
C GLN A 17 15.29 31.72 -16.51
N LYS A 18 14.56 32.56 -15.76
CA LYS A 18 13.74 32.12 -14.62
C LYS A 18 12.62 31.17 -15.06
N GLU A 19 11.91 31.50 -16.13
CA GLU A 19 10.87 30.63 -16.71
C GLU A 19 11.44 29.29 -17.15
N ARG A 20 12.57 29.29 -17.89
CA ARG A 20 13.27 28.06 -18.27
C ARG A 20 13.66 27.23 -17.06
N MET A 21 14.19 27.85 -16.00
CA MET A 21 14.55 27.15 -14.76
C MET A 21 13.33 26.51 -14.10
N ALA A 22 12.20 27.23 -14.02
CA ALA A 22 10.95 26.70 -13.49
C ALA A 22 10.40 25.54 -14.33
N GLU A 23 10.48 25.64 -15.66
CA GLU A 23 10.04 24.60 -16.58
C GLU A 23 10.94 23.36 -16.48
N MET A 24 12.27 23.53 -16.39
CA MET A 24 13.21 22.42 -16.18
C MET A 24 12.98 21.71 -14.84
N ASP A 25 12.72 22.44 -13.76
CA ASP A 25 12.36 21.85 -12.45
C ASP A 25 11.05 21.05 -12.53
N CYS A 26 10.04 21.60 -13.22
CA CYS A 26 8.78 20.90 -13.47
C CYS A 26 8.98 19.61 -14.28
N MET A 27 9.76 19.67 -15.37
CA MET A 27 10.10 18.50 -16.17
C MET A 27 10.83 17.43 -15.35
N GLN A 28 11.73 17.84 -14.46
CA GLN A 28 12.45 16.90 -13.60
C GLN A 28 11.50 16.23 -12.60
N LYS A 29 10.63 16.99 -11.93
CA LYS A 29 9.59 16.45 -11.03
C LYS A 29 8.68 15.46 -11.75
N LEU A 30 8.26 15.76 -12.99
CA LEU A 30 7.43 14.86 -13.79
C LEU A 30 8.17 13.58 -14.17
N LYS A 31 9.44 13.67 -14.60
CA LYS A 31 10.28 12.50 -14.89
C LYS A 31 10.44 11.60 -13.66
N ASP A 32 10.63 12.18 -12.49
CA ASP A 32 10.74 11.43 -11.24
C ASP A 32 9.39 10.79 -10.85
N GLY A 33 8.28 11.48 -11.09
CA GLY A 33 6.93 10.91 -10.97
C GLY A 33 6.73 9.69 -11.86
N ILE A 34 7.11 9.77 -13.14
CA ILE A 34 7.03 8.65 -14.09
C ILE A 34 7.88 7.47 -13.60
N ARG A 35 9.12 7.71 -13.17
CA ARG A 35 10.01 6.65 -12.65
C ARG A 35 9.40 5.93 -11.44
N ASN A 36 8.84 6.68 -10.50
CA ASN A 36 8.19 6.11 -9.31
C ASN A 36 6.95 5.29 -9.68
N LEU A 37 6.12 5.81 -10.58
CA LEU A 37 4.94 5.12 -11.09
C LEU A 37 5.29 3.81 -11.79
N SER A 38 6.30 3.83 -12.68
CA SER A 38 6.79 2.63 -13.36
C SER A 38 7.34 1.59 -12.37
N ALA A 39 8.08 2.03 -11.34
CA ALA A 39 8.60 1.14 -10.31
C ALA A 39 7.49 0.50 -9.47
N ASN A 40 6.48 1.28 -9.07
CA ASN A 40 5.31 0.76 -8.35
C ASN A 40 4.56 -0.26 -9.22
N LEU A 41 4.26 0.08 -10.47
CA LEU A 41 3.52 -0.80 -11.38
C LEU A 41 4.23 -2.15 -11.59
N ALA A 42 5.55 -2.15 -11.70
CA ALA A 42 6.34 -3.37 -11.83
C ALA A 42 6.22 -4.31 -10.61
N ASN A 43 5.99 -3.79 -9.41
CA ASN A 43 5.76 -4.61 -8.21
C ASN A 43 4.36 -5.24 -8.20
N VAL A 44 3.38 -4.58 -8.82
CA VAL A 44 1.99 -5.04 -8.93
C VAL A 44 1.84 -6.10 -10.04
N GLU A 45 2.76 -6.13 -10.99
CA GLU A 45 2.82 -7.18 -12.00
C GLU A 45 3.51 -8.45 -11.44
N PHE A 46 2.79 -9.57 -11.49
CA PHE A 46 3.35 -10.88 -11.16
C PHE A 46 3.66 -11.66 -12.42
N THR A 47 4.92 -11.61 -12.83
CA THR A 47 5.43 -12.30 -14.03
C THR A 47 6.07 -13.63 -13.65
N TYR A 48 5.66 -14.70 -14.34
CA TYR A 48 6.19 -16.05 -14.16
C TYR A 48 6.11 -16.84 -15.47
N HIS A 49 6.96 -17.87 -15.58
CA HIS A 49 6.88 -18.89 -16.60
C HIS A 49 5.95 -20.01 -16.15
N ASP A 50 5.30 -20.66 -17.09
CA ASP A 50 4.45 -21.80 -16.77
C ASP A 50 5.32 -22.91 -16.14
N PRO A 51 5.02 -23.35 -14.90
CA PRO A 51 5.83 -24.33 -14.19
C PRO A 51 5.82 -25.71 -14.85
N PHE A 52 4.85 -25.97 -15.73
CA PHE A 52 4.75 -27.15 -16.58
C PHE A 52 3.87 -26.86 -17.80
N LYS A 53 3.90 -27.75 -18.80
CA LYS A 53 3.12 -27.60 -20.04
C LYS A 53 1.61 -27.57 -19.74
N ASN A 54 0.88 -26.66 -20.39
CA ASN A 54 -0.55 -26.45 -20.20
C ASN A 54 -0.93 -26.03 -18.77
N PHE A 55 -0.08 -25.27 -18.10
CA PHE A 55 -0.41 -24.70 -16.80
C PHE A 55 -1.60 -23.74 -16.93
N ASP A 56 -2.60 -23.93 -16.08
CA ASP A 56 -3.77 -23.07 -16.01
C ASP A 56 -3.45 -21.81 -15.18
N ARG A 57 -3.17 -20.71 -15.88
CA ARG A 57 -2.84 -19.42 -15.28
C ARG A 57 -3.98 -18.80 -14.47
N SER A 58 -5.23 -19.21 -14.70
CA SER A 58 -6.39 -18.68 -13.97
C SER A 58 -6.41 -19.09 -12.49
N LYS A 59 -5.63 -20.12 -12.12
CA LYS A 59 -5.45 -20.52 -10.72
C LYS A 59 -4.77 -19.42 -9.89
N VAL A 60 -3.86 -18.68 -10.51
CA VAL A 60 -3.10 -17.61 -9.87
C VAL A 60 -3.97 -16.37 -9.76
N LYS A 61 -4.52 -16.12 -8.56
CA LYS A 61 -5.36 -14.94 -8.30
C LYS A 61 -4.58 -13.64 -8.50
N GLY A 62 -3.31 -13.64 -8.16
CA GLY A 62 -2.40 -12.51 -8.37
C GLY A 62 -2.00 -11.83 -7.07
N VAL A 63 -1.48 -10.60 -7.15
CA VAL A 63 -1.01 -9.86 -5.98
C VAL A 63 -2.17 -9.25 -5.19
N VAL A 64 -2.05 -9.18 -3.87
CA VAL A 64 -3.06 -8.59 -2.97
C VAL A 64 -3.54 -7.21 -3.45
N ALA A 65 -2.63 -6.36 -3.91
CA ALA A 65 -2.97 -5.00 -4.35
C ALA A 65 -3.99 -4.94 -5.51
N LYS A 66 -4.08 -5.99 -6.34
CA LYS A 66 -5.06 -6.11 -7.44
C LYS A 66 -6.36 -6.79 -7.03
N LEU A 67 -6.40 -7.36 -5.82
CA LEU A 67 -7.49 -8.21 -5.33
C LEU A 67 -8.37 -7.53 -4.29
N ILE A 68 -8.05 -6.28 -3.94
CA ILE A 68 -8.81 -5.48 -2.98
C ILE A 68 -9.47 -4.29 -3.67
N LYS A 69 -10.51 -3.77 -3.03
CA LYS A 69 -11.13 -2.47 -3.32
C LYS A 69 -11.14 -1.67 -2.03
N VAL A 70 -10.75 -0.41 -2.09
CA VAL A 70 -10.80 0.48 -0.93
C VAL A 70 -12.14 1.20 -0.92
N ASN A 71 -12.90 1.05 0.17
CA ASN A 71 -14.26 1.60 0.26
C ASN A 71 -14.25 3.12 0.43
N ASP A 72 -13.32 3.64 1.23
CA ASP A 72 -13.13 5.07 1.48
C ASP A 72 -11.68 5.49 1.18
N ARG A 73 -11.51 6.44 0.27
CA ARG A 73 -10.22 7.01 -0.11
C ARG A 73 -9.46 7.61 1.07
N SER A 74 -10.14 8.08 2.12
CA SER A 74 -9.50 8.62 3.32
C SER A 74 -8.64 7.57 4.06
N SER A 75 -8.97 6.29 3.91
CA SER A 75 -8.28 5.17 4.56
C SER A 75 -7.14 4.58 3.71
N MET A 76 -6.94 5.05 2.48
CA MET A 76 -6.05 4.42 1.51
C MET A 76 -4.59 4.36 2.01
N THR A 77 -4.09 5.45 2.60
CA THR A 77 -2.75 5.49 3.19
C THR A 77 -2.63 4.51 4.35
N ALA A 78 -3.60 4.48 5.27
CA ALA A 78 -3.59 3.56 6.40
C ALA A 78 -3.60 2.09 5.96
N LEU A 79 -4.39 1.75 4.94
CA LEU A 79 -4.47 0.42 4.36
C LEU A 79 -3.18 0.00 3.66
N GLU A 80 -2.59 0.92 2.88
CA GLU A 80 -1.31 0.68 2.23
C GLU A 80 -0.22 0.34 3.25
N VAL A 81 -0.18 1.10 4.34
CA VAL A 81 0.79 0.91 5.42
C VAL A 81 0.53 -0.36 6.20
N THR A 82 -0.74 -0.67 6.46
CA THR A 82 -1.15 -1.90 7.14
C THR A 82 -0.68 -3.14 6.36
N ALA A 83 -0.90 -3.14 5.05
CA ALA A 83 -0.45 -4.24 4.21
C ALA A 83 1.06 -4.21 3.99
N ALA A 84 1.67 -3.03 3.87
CA ALA A 84 3.08 -2.83 3.56
C ALA A 84 3.52 -3.71 2.38
N GLY A 85 4.61 -4.46 2.52
CA GLY A 85 5.09 -5.39 1.49
C GLY A 85 4.11 -6.53 1.16
N LYS A 86 3.12 -6.81 2.01
CA LYS A 86 2.12 -7.85 1.75
C LYS A 86 1.24 -7.52 0.54
N LEU A 87 1.14 -6.25 0.14
CA LEU A 87 0.46 -5.83 -1.08
C LEU A 87 0.96 -6.55 -2.34
N TYR A 88 2.23 -6.94 -2.35
CA TYR A 88 2.88 -7.60 -3.48
C TYR A 88 3.00 -9.13 -3.31
N ASN A 89 2.45 -9.67 -2.22
CA ASN A 89 2.36 -11.11 -2.06
C ASN A 89 1.31 -11.67 -3.01
N VAL A 90 1.60 -12.83 -3.58
CA VAL A 90 0.71 -13.50 -4.54
C VAL A 90 -0.22 -14.45 -3.78
N VAL A 91 -1.50 -14.42 -4.12
CA VAL A 91 -2.55 -15.23 -3.50
C VAL A 91 -2.91 -16.39 -4.42
N ASP A 92 -2.83 -17.62 -3.90
CA ASP A 92 -3.27 -18.87 -4.56
C ASP A 92 -3.28 -20.00 -3.51
N THR A 93 -3.46 -21.25 -3.90
CA THR A 93 -3.25 -22.44 -3.08
C THR A 93 -1.76 -22.71 -2.81
N GLU A 94 -1.50 -23.47 -1.75
CA GLU A 94 -0.19 -24.01 -1.42
C GLU A 94 0.46 -24.77 -2.59
N ASN A 95 -0.32 -25.58 -3.31
CA ASN A 95 0.21 -26.40 -4.40
C ASN A 95 0.65 -25.54 -5.58
N THR A 96 -0.20 -24.61 -6.04
CA THR A 96 0.19 -23.69 -7.12
C THR A 96 1.37 -22.82 -6.69
N GLY A 97 1.37 -22.35 -5.44
CA GLY A 97 2.49 -21.60 -4.86
C GLY A 97 3.81 -22.37 -4.93
N LYS A 98 3.81 -23.64 -4.53
CA LYS A 98 5.00 -24.52 -4.62
C LYS A 98 5.47 -24.68 -6.06
N GLN A 99 4.56 -24.94 -6.98
CA GLN A 99 4.87 -25.12 -8.41
C GLN A 99 5.53 -23.86 -8.99
N LEU A 100 4.98 -22.67 -8.70
CA LEU A 100 5.52 -21.38 -9.13
C LEU A 100 6.89 -21.09 -8.51
N LEU A 101 7.07 -21.37 -7.22
CA LEU A 101 8.36 -21.15 -6.55
C LEU A 101 9.45 -22.10 -7.06
N GLN A 102 9.11 -23.33 -7.43
CA GLN A 102 10.06 -24.32 -7.93
C GLN A 102 10.39 -24.13 -9.42
N ASN A 103 9.37 -23.92 -10.26
CA ASN A 103 9.51 -23.99 -11.71
C ASN A 103 8.99 -22.73 -12.45
N GLY A 104 8.53 -21.70 -11.73
CA GLY A 104 8.00 -20.49 -12.34
C GLY A 104 9.05 -19.50 -12.85
N ASN A 105 10.35 -19.80 -12.66
CA ASN A 105 11.48 -18.95 -13.07
C ASN A 105 11.26 -17.47 -12.69
N LEU A 106 11.03 -17.24 -11.39
CA LEU A 106 10.65 -15.95 -10.84
C LEU A 106 11.87 -15.01 -10.85
N ARG A 107 11.71 -13.83 -11.46
CA ARG A 107 12.80 -12.84 -11.60
C ARG A 107 13.14 -12.07 -10.33
N ARG A 108 12.28 -12.18 -9.31
CA ARG A 108 12.40 -11.49 -8.02
C ARG A 108 11.95 -12.42 -6.91
N ARG A 109 12.28 -12.05 -5.66
CA ARG A 109 11.73 -12.73 -4.49
C ARG A 109 10.21 -12.54 -4.45
N VAL A 110 9.50 -13.64 -4.26
CA VAL A 110 8.04 -13.67 -4.22
C VAL A 110 7.61 -14.41 -2.96
N THR A 111 6.61 -13.87 -2.29
CA THR A 111 5.94 -14.50 -1.16
C THR A 111 4.56 -14.92 -1.63
N ILE A 112 4.21 -16.19 -1.39
CA ILE A 112 2.87 -16.72 -1.67
C ILE A 112 2.06 -16.74 -0.37
N ILE A 113 0.79 -16.32 -0.43
CA ILE A 113 -0.22 -16.50 0.61
C ILE A 113 -1.08 -17.71 0.20
N PRO A 114 -0.86 -18.89 0.80
CA PRO A 114 -1.58 -20.10 0.42
C PRO A 114 -3.00 -20.12 1.02
N LEU A 115 -4.03 -19.85 0.23
CA LEU A 115 -5.44 -19.73 0.65
C LEU A 115 -5.94 -20.89 1.51
N ASN A 116 -5.50 -22.12 1.20
CA ASN A 116 -5.90 -23.36 1.85
C ASN A 116 -5.05 -23.75 3.08
N LYS A 117 -4.00 -22.97 3.40
CA LYS A 117 -3.07 -23.25 4.51
C LYS A 117 -2.74 -22.04 5.38
N ILE A 118 -3.02 -20.83 4.92
CA ILE A 118 -2.71 -19.61 5.65
C ILE A 118 -3.50 -19.59 6.96
N GLN A 119 -2.79 -19.32 8.05
CA GLN A 119 -3.40 -19.05 9.34
C GLN A 119 -3.47 -17.53 9.49
N SER A 120 -4.69 -17.00 9.61
CA SER A 120 -4.96 -15.62 9.94
C SER A 120 -5.22 -15.47 11.43
N TYR A 121 -4.81 -14.33 11.99
CA TYR A 121 -5.16 -13.94 13.35
C TYR A 121 -6.03 -12.70 13.26
N ASN A 122 -7.32 -12.87 13.53
CA ASN A 122 -8.26 -11.75 13.54
C ASN A 122 -8.38 -11.18 14.95
N VAL A 123 -8.59 -9.86 15.03
CA VAL A 123 -8.93 -9.23 16.30
C VAL A 123 -10.25 -9.80 16.82
N SER A 124 -10.22 -10.42 18.01
CA SER A 124 -11.41 -11.00 18.64
C SER A 124 -12.51 -9.96 18.90
N SER A 125 -13.76 -10.40 18.92
CA SER A 125 -14.91 -9.53 19.24
C SER A 125 -14.76 -8.84 20.60
N ARG A 126 -14.20 -9.53 21.61
CA ARG A 126 -13.90 -8.95 22.92
C ARG A 126 -12.98 -7.74 22.82
N VAL A 127 -11.89 -7.85 22.04
CA VAL A 127 -10.93 -6.77 21.84
C VAL A 127 -11.55 -5.62 21.05
N GLN A 128 -12.35 -5.92 20.01
CA GLN A 128 -13.06 -4.88 19.26
C GLN A 128 -14.01 -4.08 20.17
N GLN A 129 -14.75 -4.74 21.05
CA GLN A 129 -15.60 -4.05 22.03
C GLN A 129 -14.79 -3.23 23.03
N ALA A 130 -13.63 -3.73 23.47
CA ALA A 130 -12.73 -2.98 24.35
C ALA A 130 -12.21 -1.69 23.68
N VAL A 131 -11.84 -1.76 22.39
CA VAL A 131 -11.46 -0.57 21.60
C VAL A 131 -12.60 0.45 21.55
N VAL A 132 -13.83 0.01 21.26
CA VAL A 132 -14.99 0.92 21.22
C VAL A 132 -15.22 1.61 22.57
N ARG A 133 -15.05 0.89 23.70
CA ARG A 133 -15.16 1.48 25.04
C ARG A 133 -14.03 2.47 25.34
N LEU A 134 -12.81 2.18 24.87
CA LEU A 134 -11.61 2.96 25.15
C LEU A 134 -11.59 4.28 24.37
N VAL A 135 -11.74 4.20 23.04
CA VAL A 135 -11.57 5.37 22.16
C VAL A 135 -12.88 5.90 21.60
N GLY A 136 -14.00 5.23 21.84
CA GLY A 136 -15.30 5.61 21.29
C GLY A 136 -15.58 4.99 19.91
N LYS A 137 -16.87 4.80 19.60
CA LYS A 137 -17.31 4.21 18.34
C LYS A 137 -16.90 5.08 17.15
N GLY A 138 -16.32 4.46 16.13
CA GLY A 138 -15.90 5.13 14.89
C GLY A 138 -14.57 5.89 14.98
N ASN A 139 -13.85 5.81 16.10
CA ASN A 139 -12.48 6.35 16.21
C ASN A 139 -11.40 5.33 15.86
N ALA A 140 -11.75 4.04 15.87
CA ALA A 140 -10.91 2.94 15.43
C ALA A 140 -11.75 1.84 14.78
N GLU A 141 -11.31 1.34 13.62
CA GLU A 141 -11.97 0.28 12.85
C GLU A 141 -10.94 -0.76 12.43
N ILE A 142 -11.32 -2.03 12.26
CA ILE A 142 -10.37 -3.04 11.78
C ILE A 142 -10.07 -2.73 10.32
N ALA A 143 -8.80 -2.75 9.91
CA ALA A 143 -8.41 -2.49 8.51
C ALA A 143 -9.17 -3.38 7.52
N LEU A 144 -9.44 -4.65 7.90
CA LEU A 144 -10.22 -5.60 7.11
C LEU A 144 -11.63 -5.09 6.75
N SER A 145 -12.30 -4.31 7.62
CA SER A 145 -13.64 -3.78 7.32
C SER A 145 -13.63 -2.60 6.34
N LEU A 146 -12.47 -2.05 6.03
CA LEU A 146 -12.30 -0.91 5.12
C LEU A 146 -11.96 -1.35 3.68
N VAL A 147 -11.78 -2.65 3.45
CA VAL A 147 -11.51 -3.25 2.14
C VAL A 147 -12.63 -4.17 1.69
N GLY A 148 -12.96 -4.11 0.40
CA GLY A 148 -13.80 -5.09 -0.29
C GLY A 148 -12.95 -6.07 -1.10
N TYR A 149 -13.40 -7.33 -1.18
CA TYR A 149 -12.72 -8.42 -1.88
C TYR A 149 -13.69 -9.58 -2.13
N GLU A 150 -13.31 -10.54 -2.97
CA GLU A 150 -14.11 -11.74 -3.23
C GLU A 150 -14.04 -12.72 -2.04
N GLU A 151 -15.16 -13.37 -1.72
CA GLU A 151 -15.29 -14.25 -0.54
C GLU A 151 -14.22 -15.35 -0.48
N GLU A 152 -13.83 -15.91 -1.63
CA GLU A 152 -12.78 -16.93 -1.71
C GLU A 152 -11.40 -16.46 -1.22
N LEU A 153 -11.19 -15.14 -1.11
CA LEU A 153 -9.95 -14.51 -0.67
C LEU A 153 -9.94 -14.16 0.83
N GLN A 154 -11.01 -14.48 1.57
CA GLN A 154 -11.19 -14.14 2.99
C GLN A 154 -9.94 -14.42 3.83
N SER A 155 -9.40 -15.64 3.74
CA SER A 155 -8.24 -16.05 4.56
C SER A 155 -6.98 -15.22 4.26
N ALA A 156 -6.77 -14.83 3.00
CA ALA A 156 -5.66 -13.96 2.62
C ALA A 156 -5.86 -12.54 3.15
N MET A 157 -7.08 -11.99 3.05
CA MET A 157 -7.35 -10.61 3.49
C MET A 157 -7.33 -10.49 5.01
N GLU A 158 -7.83 -11.48 5.73
CA GLU A 158 -7.67 -11.58 7.18
C GLU A 158 -6.20 -11.61 7.60
N TYR A 159 -5.35 -12.36 6.90
CA TYR A 159 -3.90 -12.36 7.15
C TYR A 159 -3.25 -10.99 6.92
N VAL A 160 -3.71 -10.24 5.93
CA VAL A 160 -3.14 -8.93 5.58
C VAL A 160 -3.64 -7.83 6.51
N PHE A 161 -4.96 -7.76 6.74
CA PHE A 161 -5.66 -6.62 7.35
C PHE A 161 -6.41 -6.96 8.66
N GLY A 162 -6.55 -8.24 9.02
CA GLY A 162 -7.42 -8.69 10.12
C GLY A 162 -6.88 -8.42 11.53
N SER A 163 -5.60 -8.04 11.66
CA SER A 163 -4.90 -7.85 12.95
C SER A 163 -4.50 -6.40 13.25
N THR A 164 -5.02 -5.44 12.48
CA THR A 164 -4.65 -4.03 12.61
C THR A 164 -5.87 -3.14 12.69
N PHE A 165 -5.86 -2.18 13.61
CA PHE A 165 -6.83 -1.09 13.66
C PHE A 165 -6.37 0.10 12.85
N VAL A 166 -7.29 0.75 12.14
CA VAL A 166 -7.13 2.07 11.54
C VAL A 166 -7.81 3.09 12.45
N CYS A 167 -7.05 4.07 12.92
CA CYS A 167 -7.46 5.05 13.91
C CYS A 167 -7.49 6.47 13.32
N LYS A 168 -8.48 7.28 13.72
CA LYS A 168 -8.62 8.66 13.25
C LYS A 168 -7.57 9.62 13.81
N THR A 169 -7.04 9.33 14.99
CA THR A 169 -6.07 10.19 15.68
C THR A 169 -4.88 9.39 16.18
N VAL A 170 -3.75 10.09 16.33
CA VAL A 170 -2.52 9.55 16.93
C VAL A 170 -2.78 9.05 18.36
N ASP A 171 -3.56 9.79 19.14
CA ASP A 171 -3.85 9.40 20.53
C ASP A 171 -4.67 8.13 20.60
N ALA A 172 -5.71 7.99 19.76
CA ALA A 172 -6.48 6.75 19.68
C ALA A 172 -5.61 5.56 19.26
N ALA A 173 -4.69 5.76 18.31
CA ALA A 173 -3.75 4.72 17.90
C ALA A 173 -2.84 4.29 19.07
N LYS A 174 -2.22 5.24 19.76
CA LYS A 174 -1.38 4.95 20.94
C LYS A 174 -2.15 4.18 22.02
N GLU A 175 -3.36 4.64 22.34
CA GLU A 175 -4.23 3.98 23.32
C GLU A 175 -4.54 2.54 22.91
N VAL A 176 -4.92 2.29 21.65
CA VAL A 176 -5.19 0.95 21.13
C VAL A 176 -3.95 0.04 21.19
N ALA A 177 -2.80 0.54 20.75
CA ALA A 177 -1.56 -0.25 20.69
C ALA A 177 -1.00 -0.62 22.06
N PHE A 178 -1.03 0.31 23.01
CA PHE A 178 -0.36 0.16 24.30
C PHE A 178 -1.30 -0.22 25.45
N ASN A 179 -2.61 -0.21 25.24
CA ASN A 179 -3.55 -0.72 26.22
C ASN A 179 -3.32 -2.22 26.49
N ARG A 180 -3.25 -2.60 27.76
CA ARG A 180 -2.93 -3.98 28.19
C ARG A 180 -3.98 -5.01 27.80
N GLU A 181 -5.25 -4.63 27.71
CA GLU A 181 -6.34 -5.52 27.32
C GLU A 181 -6.38 -5.74 25.80
N ILE A 182 -6.11 -4.67 25.03
CA ILE A 182 -6.24 -4.63 23.57
C ILE A 182 -4.96 -5.09 22.87
N HIS A 183 -3.82 -4.48 23.21
CA HIS A 183 -2.48 -4.86 22.76
C HIS A 183 -2.42 -5.24 21.26
N THR A 184 -3.00 -4.40 20.39
CA THR A 184 -3.15 -4.67 18.95
C THR A 184 -2.51 -3.56 18.14
N THR A 185 -1.80 -3.90 17.05
CA THR A 185 -1.24 -2.90 16.13
C THR A 185 -2.30 -1.93 15.64
N SER A 186 -1.97 -0.64 15.61
CA SER A 186 -2.85 0.40 15.11
C SER A 186 -2.11 1.34 14.16
N VAL A 187 -2.82 1.86 13.18
CA VAL A 187 -2.31 2.75 12.13
C VAL A 187 -3.19 3.99 12.05
N THR A 188 -2.62 5.19 11.98
CA THR A 188 -3.40 6.41 11.76
C THR A 188 -3.84 6.56 10.30
N LEU A 189 -4.80 7.43 10.01
CA LEU A 189 -5.17 7.76 8.62
C LEU A 189 -3.98 8.26 7.79
N GLU A 190 -3.02 8.95 8.42
CA GLU A 190 -1.77 9.41 7.80
C GLU A 190 -0.69 8.31 7.71
N GLY A 191 -0.96 7.13 8.25
CA GLY A 191 -0.09 5.96 8.15
C GLY A 191 1.00 5.87 9.22
N ASP A 192 0.88 6.56 10.36
CA ASP A 192 1.76 6.30 11.49
C ASP A 192 1.38 4.97 12.15
N ILE A 193 2.35 4.11 12.43
CA ILE A 193 2.17 2.76 12.98
C ILE A 193 2.60 2.75 14.44
N PHE A 194 1.73 2.20 15.29
CA PHE A 194 1.99 1.92 16.69
C PHE A 194 1.85 0.42 16.90
N GLN A 195 2.94 -0.23 17.28
CA GLN A 195 2.95 -1.66 17.54
C GLN A 195 2.97 -1.95 19.04
N PRO A 196 2.28 -3.00 19.52
CA PRO A 196 2.23 -3.33 20.93
C PRO A 196 3.61 -3.62 21.56
N SER A 197 4.60 -3.99 20.73
CA SER A 197 6.00 -4.19 21.11
C SER A 197 6.76 -2.89 21.41
N GLY A 198 6.14 -1.72 21.29
CA GLY A 198 6.77 -0.42 21.49
C GLY A 198 7.39 0.20 20.23
N LEU A 199 7.28 -0.47 19.08
CA LEU A 199 7.77 0.08 17.80
C LEU A 199 6.82 1.17 17.29
N LEU A 200 7.43 2.27 16.86
CA LEU A 200 6.77 3.43 16.27
C LEU A 200 7.32 3.64 14.87
N THR A 201 6.46 3.77 13.88
CA THR A 201 6.85 4.11 12.51
C THR A 201 6.04 5.32 12.06
N GLY A 202 6.70 6.34 11.53
CA GLY A 202 6.04 7.55 11.04
C GLY A 202 6.99 8.41 10.21
N GLY A 203 6.53 9.59 9.81
CA GLY A 203 7.31 10.55 9.03
C GLY A 203 6.68 10.90 7.69
N SER A 204 7.38 11.73 6.90
CA SER A 204 6.88 12.22 5.62
C SER A 204 6.66 11.10 4.60
N ARG A 205 5.47 11.04 3.99
CA ARG A 205 5.12 10.08 2.95
C ARG A 205 4.99 10.75 1.58
N LYS A 206 5.47 10.07 0.54
CA LYS A 206 5.14 10.37 -0.86
C LYS A 206 4.04 9.40 -1.31
N TYR A 207 3.29 9.76 -2.36
CA TYR A 207 2.20 8.95 -2.92
C TYR A 207 2.60 7.48 -3.07
N GLY A 208 1.77 6.60 -2.53
CA GLY A 208 2.04 5.16 -2.45
C GLY A 208 1.42 4.33 -3.58
N ALA A 209 1.62 3.01 -3.51
CA ALA A 209 1.19 2.07 -4.53
C ALA A 209 -0.33 1.90 -4.60
N LEU A 210 -1.07 1.99 -3.48
CA LEU A 210 -2.54 1.93 -3.55
C LEU A 210 -3.09 3.19 -4.21
N SER A 211 -2.55 4.36 -3.86
CA SER A 211 -2.90 5.61 -4.56
C SER A 211 -2.64 5.50 -6.05
N THR A 212 -1.59 4.77 -6.45
CA THR A 212 -1.23 4.57 -7.85
C THR A 212 -2.20 3.63 -8.59
N ILE A 213 -2.69 2.57 -7.94
CA ILE A 213 -3.55 1.55 -8.55
C ILE A 213 -5.01 2.03 -8.64
N PHE A 214 -5.46 2.86 -7.70
CA PHE A 214 -6.85 3.34 -7.61
C PHE A 214 -7.08 4.75 -8.18
N LEU A 215 -6.07 5.36 -8.82
CA LEU A 215 -6.23 6.53 -9.68
C LEU A 215 -6.77 6.11 -11.05
#